data_AF-A0A401LDM9-F1
#
_entry.id   AF-A0A401LDM9-F1
#
_cell.length_a   1.000
_cell.length_b   1.000
_cell.length_c   1.000
_cell.angle_alpha   90.00
_cell.angle_beta   90.00
_cell.angle_gamma   90.00
#
_symmetry.space_group_name_H-M   'P 1'
#
loop_
_entity.id
_entity.type
_entity.pdbx_description
1 polymer ?
#
loop_
_entity_poly.entity_id
_entity_poly.type
_entity_poly.pdbx_seq_one_letter_code
_entity_poly.pdbx_strand_id
1 'polypeptide(L)' 'MNKQKHISIRIDEEVLKKFHYVSRYNGRSASGQILYLINQCIREFEKEQGEIELERPNP' A
#
# COMPACT_ATOMS: atom_id res chain seq x y z
N MET A 1 4.03 2.84 -21.47
CA MET A 1 2.60 3.08 -21.16
C MET A 1 2.40 2.94 -19.66
N ASN A 2 2.19 4.05 -18.96
CA ASN A 2 1.98 4.09 -17.51
C ASN A 2 0.70 3.32 -17.14
N LYS A 3 0.81 2.04 -16.76
CA LYS A 3 -0.29 1.28 -16.17
C LYS A 3 -0.43 1.68 -14.69
N GLN A 4 -0.69 2.95 -14.41
CA GLN A 4 -1.09 3.37 -13.07
C GLN A 4 -2.50 2.82 -12.84
N LYS A 5 -2.61 1.80 -11.99
CA LYS A 5 -3.89 1.26 -11.56
C LYS A 5 -4.36 2.04 -10.34
N HIS A 6 -5.58 2.59 -10.41
CA HIS A 6 -6.22 3.21 -9.25
C HIS A 6 -6.78 2.14 -8.33
N ILE A 7 -6.51 2.26 -7.03
CA ILE A 7 -7.06 1.39 -6.00
C ILE A 7 -8.06 2.22 -5.20
N SER A 8 -9.32 1.79 -5.20
CA SER A 8 -10.37 2.35 -4.35
C SER A 8 -10.58 1.43 -3.15
N ILE A 9 -10.51 1.99 -1.94
CA ILE A 9 -10.64 1.24 -0.68
C ILE A 9 -11.88 1.77 0.04
N ARG A 10 -12.72 0.86 0.57
CA ARG A 10 -13.80 1.23 1.48
C ARG A 10 -13.28 1.21 2.91
N ILE A 11 -13.50 2.28 3.64
CA ILE A 11 -13.03 2.47 4.99
C ILE A 11 -13.99 3.39 5.74
N ASP A 12 -14.16 3.14 7.04
CA ASP A 12 -14.98 4.01 7.89
C ASP A 12 -14.39 5.41 8.00
N GLU A 13 -15.26 6.42 8.06
CA GLU A 13 -14.85 7.82 8.07
C GLU A 13 -13.91 8.16 9.25
N GLU A 14 -14.18 7.57 10.43
CA GLU A 14 -13.34 7.78 11.60
C GLU A 14 -11.92 7.23 11.37
N VAL A 15 -11.80 6.05 10.78
CA VAL A 15 -10.51 5.42 10.50
C VAL A 15 -9.77 6.22 9.42
N LEU A 16 -10.48 6.71 8.40
CA LEU A 16 -9.89 7.60 7.38
C LEU A 16 -9.30 8.87 8.01
N LYS A 17 -10.01 9.50 8.95
CA LYS A 17 -9.51 10.68 9.67
C LYS A 17 -8.25 10.38 10.48
N LYS A 18 -8.25 9.27 11.23
CA LYS A 18 -7.06 8.80 11.98
C LYS A 18 -5.89 8.51 11.05
N PHE A 19 -6.15 7.86 9.91
CA PHE A 19 -5.14 7.57 8.91
C PHE A 19 -4.52 8.84 8.32
N HIS A 20 -5.32 9.85 8.01
CA HIS A 20 -4.82 11.15 7.56
C HIS A 20 -3.96 11.83 8.62
N TYR A 21 -4.35 11.78 9.89
CA TYR A 21 -3.56 12.33 10.99
C TYR A 21 -2.18 11.66 11.07
N VAL A 22 -2.13 10.33 11.09
CA VAL A 22 -0.87 9.57 11.14
C VAL A 22 -0.01 9.82 9.91
N SER A 23 -0.61 9.89 8.72
CA SER A 23 0.11 10.18 7.47
C SER A 23 0.81 11.54 7.55
N ARG A 24 0.10 12.58 8.02
CA ARG A 24 0.67 13.93 8.20
C ARG A 24 1.77 13.95 9.25
N TYR A 25 1.57 13.27 10.37
CA TYR A 25 2.58 13.12 11.42
C TYR A 25 3.87 12.51 10.85
N ASN A 26 3.73 11.50 9.99
CA ASN A 26 4.85 10.85 9.29
C ASN A 26 5.44 11.68 8.12
N GLY A 27 4.95 12.89 7.87
CA GLY A 27 5.39 13.74 6.76
C GLY A 27 5.00 13.23 5.37
N ARG A 28 3.96 12.37 5.26
CA ARG A 28 3.52 11.76 4.00
C ARG A 28 2.09 12.15 3.64
N SER A 29 1.79 12.14 2.34
CA SER A 29 0.40 12.13 1.88
C SER A 29 -0.26 10.79 2.23
N ALA A 30 -1.58 10.75 2.31
CA ALA A 30 -2.32 9.51 2.56
C ALA A 30 -1.97 8.41 1.53
N SER A 31 -1.91 8.78 0.25
CA SER A 31 -1.49 7.88 -0.84
C SER A 31 -0.04 7.42 -0.71
N GLY A 32 0.86 8.30 -0.26
CA GLY A 32 2.25 7.92 -0.01
C GLY A 32 2.39 6.98 1.20
N GLN A 33 1.63 7.23 2.27
CA GLN A 33 1.61 6.39 3.46
C GLN A 33 1.03 5.00 3.15
N ILE A 34 -0.08 4.89 2.39
CA ILE A 34 -0.65 3.58 2.04
C ILE A 34 0.31 2.78 1.15
N LEU A 35 0.98 3.43 0.18
CA LEU A 35 1.97 2.77 -0.65
C LEU A 35 3.17 2.27 0.17
N TYR A 36 3.62 3.06 1.15
CA TYR A 36 4.67 2.65 2.08
C TYR A 36 4.27 1.41 2.88
N LEU A 37 3.05 1.42 3.45
CA LEU A 37 2.53 0.29 4.23
C LEU A 37 2.35 -0.97 3.40
N ILE A 38 1.83 -0.86 2.17
CA ILE A 38 1.71 -2.00 1.24
C ILE A 38 3.08 -2.61 0.96
N ASN A 39 4.07 -1.79 0.62
CA ASN A 39 5.43 -2.28 0.35
C ASN A 39 6.09 -2.88 1.60
N GLN A 40 5.81 -2.32 2.78
CA GLN A 40 6.31 -2.88 4.03
C GLN A 40 5.71 -4.27 4.29
N CYS A 41 4.40 -4.41 4.13
CA CYS A 41 3.71 -5.69 4.25
C CYS A 41 4.28 -6.75 3.30
N ILE A 42 4.52 -6.39 2.03
CA ILE A 42 5.14 -7.30 1.06
C ILE A 42 6.54 -7.73 1.50
N ARG A 43 7.41 -6.79 1.88
CA ARG A 43 8.78 -7.10 2.33
C ARG A 43 8.81 -7.99 3.57
N GLU A 44 7.92 -7.73 4.53
CA GLU A 44 7.82 -8.53 5.76
C GLU A 44 7.37 -9.95 5.43
N PHE A 45 6.35 -10.09 4.58
CA PHE A 45 5.89 -11.38 4.10
C PHE A 45 7.01 -12.15 3.36
N GLU A 46 7.69 -11.50 2.41
CA GLU A 46 8.75 -12.15 1.63
C GLU A 46 9.95 -12.58 2.48
N LYS A 47 10.27 -11.80 3.52
CA LYS A 47 11.31 -12.15 4.48
C LYS A 47 10.97 -13.43 5.27
N GLU A 48 9.68 -13.64 5.58
CA GLU A 48 9.23 -14.76 6.40
C GLU A 48 8.89 -16.01 5.58
N GLN A 49 8.34 -15.85 4.38
CA GLN A 49 7.78 -16.93 3.58
C GLN A 49 8.55 -17.21 2.27
N GLY A 50 9.51 -16.35 1.90
CA GLY A 50 10.19 -16.38 0.61
C GLY A 50 9.59 -15.41 -0.42
N GLU A 51 10.32 -15.16 -1.51
CA GLU A 51 9.92 -14.18 -2.54
C GLU A 51 8.60 -14.56 -3.22
N ILE A 52 7.77 -13.54 -3.52
CA ILE A 52 6.52 -13.75 -4.24
C ILE A 52 6.83 -13.88 -5.73
N GLU A 53 6.75 -15.10 -6.26
CA GLU A 53 6.84 -15.35 -7.70
C GLU A 53 5.48 -15.12 -8.39
N LEU A 54 5.29 -13.93 -8.94
CA LEU A 54 4.15 -13.66 -9.83
C LEU A 54 4.52 -14.18 -11.24
N GLU A 55 4.02 -15.37 -11.60
CA GLU A 55 4.06 -15.81 -12.99
C GLU A 55 3.52 -14.69 -13.88
N ARG A 56 4.33 -14.26 -14.87
CA ARG A 56 3.94 -13.18 -15.76
C ARG A 56 2.57 -13.53 -16.37
N PRO A 57 1.58 -12.63 -16.38
CA PRO A 57 0.42 -12.85 -17.23
C PRO A 57 0.96 -13.00 -18.66
N ASN A 58 0.70 -14.16 -19.24
CA ASN A 58 1.05 -14.49 -20.63
C ASN A 58 0.64 -13.29 -21.53
N PRO A 59 1.54 -12.76 -22.39
CA PRO A 59 1.30 -11.57 -23.20
C PRO A 59 0.01 -11.60 -24.03
#